data_AF-A0A8J4DFB4-F1
#
_entry.id   AF-A0A8J4DFB4-F1
#
_cell.length_a   1.000
_cell.length_b   1.000
_cell.length_c   1.000
_cell.angle_alpha   90.00
_cell.angle_beta   90.00
_cell.angle_gamma   90.00
#
_symmetry.space_group_name_H-M   'P 1'
#
loop_
_entity.id
_entity.type
_entity.pdbx_description
1 polymer ?
#
loop_
_entity_poly.entity_id
_entity_poly.type
_entity_poly.pdbx_seq_one_letter_code
_entity_poly.pdbx_strand_id
1 'polypeptide(L)'
;MKAPQVKQSTSGFSSALSRFVLLLLFRFLGGVLDFTGELNRYAIARATVRDSAAVQLCRDLVDALMGRFLQFDLRNGSLRKKYDSLKYTLKKMEGTLYELALTEGMGLKISSEAAMGEPPTGAGEVERGEEEDM
;
A
#
# COMPACT_ATOMS: atom_id res chain seq x y z
N MET A 1 -18.89 -42.40 -53.73
CA MET A 1 -19.73 -41.29 -53.24
C MET A 1 -19.60 -41.20 -51.71
N LYS A 2 -19.09 -40.06 -51.24
CA LYS A 2 -19.22 -39.41 -49.91
C LYS A 2 -18.88 -40.21 -48.63
N ALA A 3 -17.69 -39.94 -48.10
CA ALA A 3 -17.34 -40.20 -46.69
C ALA A 3 -18.04 -39.19 -45.75
N PRO A 4 -18.42 -39.59 -44.52
CA PRO A 4 -19.11 -38.71 -43.59
C PRO A 4 -18.14 -37.75 -42.89
N GLN A 5 -18.50 -36.46 -42.88
CA GLN A 5 -17.78 -35.39 -42.21
C GLN A 5 -18.05 -35.44 -40.71
N VAL A 6 -17.02 -35.74 -39.90
CA VAL A 6 -17.04 -35.60 -38.45
C VAL A 6 -16.94 -34.10 -38.12
N LYS A 7 -18.07 -33.49 -37.73
CA LYS A 7 -18.08 -32.14 -37.17
C LYS A 7 -17.35 -32.13 -35.83
N GLN A 8 -16.10 -31.66 -35.81
CA GLN A 8 -15.40 -31.32 -34.57
C GLN A 8 -15.97 -30.02 -34.01
N SER A 9 -16.83 -30.16 -32.99
CA SER A 9 -17.30 -29.06 -32.15
C SER A 9 -16.36 -28.93 -30.94
N THR A 10 -15.23 -28.25 -31.11
CA THR A 10 -14.23 -27.99 -30.06
C THR A 10 -14.10 -26.49 -29.69
N SER A 11 -14.91 -25.62 -30.30
CA SER A 11 -14.78 -24.15 -30.18
C SER A 11 -15.28 -23.55 -28.86
N GLY A 12 -16.04 -24.29 -28.04
CA GLY A 12 -16.59 -23.79 -26.78
C GLY A 12 -15.57 -23.69 -25.64
N PHE A 13 -14.62 -24.63 -25.55
CA PHE A 13 -13.71 -24.73 -24.40
C PHE A 13 -12.57 -23.70 -24.47
N SER A 14 -12.08 -23.40 -25.67
CA SER A 14 -11.02 -22.38 -25.90
C SER A 14 -11.51 -20.97 -25.56
N SER A 15 -12.76 -20.64 -25.89
CA SER A 15 -13.33 -19.32 -25.59
C SER A 15 -13.65 -19.11 -24.10
N ALA A 16 -14.03 -20.17 -23.38
CA ALA A 16 -14.24 -20.13 -21.93
C ALA A 16 -12.91 -19.93 -21.17
N LEU A 17 -11.85 -20.64 -21.56
CA LEU A 17 -10.52 -20.50 -20.96
C LEU A 17 -9.93 -19.10 -21.21
N SER A 18 -10.06 -18.58 -22.44
CA SER A 18 -9.60 -17.23 -22.77
C SER A 18 -10.34 -16.15 -21.96
N ARG A 19 -11.66 -16.29 -21.78
CA ARG A 19 -12.45 -15.39 -20.93
C ARG A 19 -12.08 -15.49 -19.45
N PHE A 20 -11.81 -16.69 -18.95
CA PHE A 20 -11.39 -16.90 -17.57
C PHE A 20 -10.01 -16.26 -17.28
N VAL A 21 -9.04 -16.47 -18.16
CA VAL A 21 -7.70 -15.87 -18.05
C VAL A 21 -7.79 -14.34 -18.07
N LEU A 22 -8.61 -13.78 -18.95
CA LEU A 22 -8.81 -12.33 -19.03
C LEU A 22 -9.43 -11.75 -17.75
N LEU A 23 -10.41 -12.43 -17.16
CA LEU A 23 -11.02 -12.06 -15.88
C LEU A 23 -10.02 -12.09 -14.73
N LEU A 24 -9.15 -13.10 -14.70
CA LEU A 24 -8.15 -13.28 -13.66
C LEU A 24 -7.09 -12.18 -13.74
N LEU A 25 -6.63 -11.84 -14.95
CA LEU A 25 -5.72 -10.73 -15.20
C LEU A 25 -6.32 -9.38 -14.76
N PHE A 26 -7.58 -9.12 -15.10
CA PHE A 26 -8.26 -7.88 -14.70
C PHE A 26 -8.35 -7.74 -13.18
N ARG A 27 -8.62 -8.84 -12.47
CA ARG A 27 -8.68 -8.84 -11.01
C ARG A 27 -7.31 -8.65 -10.37
N PHE A 28 -6.26 -9.24 -10.94
CA PHE A 28 -4.88 -9.03 -10.50
C PHE A 28 -4.47 -7.55 -10.66
N LEU A 29 -4.71 -6.95 -11.83
CA LEU A 29 -4.45 -5.53 -12.07
C LEU A 29 -5.22 -4.65 -11.09
N GLY A 30 -6.48 -5.00 -10.79
CA GLY A 30 -7.28 -4.31 -9.78
C GLY A 30 -6.67 -4.35 -8.38
N GLY A 31 -6.16 -5.51 -7.97
CA GLY A 31 -5.47 -5.69 -6.68
C GLY A 31 -4.17 -4.91 -6.60
N VAL A 32 -3.40 -4.83 -7.70
CA VAL A 32 -2.18 -4.01 -7.75
C VAL A 32 -2.50 -2.52 -7.59
N LEU A 33 -3.59 -2.03 -8.20
CA LEU A 33 -4.00 -0.64 -8.01
C LEU A 33 -4.47 -0.39 -6.56
N ASP A 34 -5.21 -1.32 -5.94
CA ASP A 34 -5.60 -1.20 -4.54
C ASP A 34 -4.37 -1.20 -3.60
N PHE A 35 -3.34 -2.00 -3.91
CA PHE A 35 -2.08 -2.01 -3.18
C PHE A 35 -1.38 -0.65 -3.18
N THR A 36 -1.45 0.13 -4.26
CA THR A 36 -0.88 1.50 -4.28
C THR A 36 -1.55 2.42 -3.25
N GLY A 37 -2.82 2.19 -2.93
CA GLY A 37 -3.54 2.92 -1.87
C GLY A 37 -3.03 2.59 -0.47
N GLU A 38 -2.71 1.33 -0.20
CA GLU A 38 -2.08 0.91 1.06
C GLU A 38 -0.63 1.39 1.15
N LEU A 39 0.09 1.41 0.03
CA LEU A 39 1.45 1.95 -0.04
C LEU A 39 1.49 3.44 0.33
N ASN A 40 0.45 4.20 0.01
CA ASN A 40 0.30 5.59 0.46
C ASN A 40 0.14 5.71 1.98
N ARG A 41 -0.64 4.82 2.59
CA ARG A 41 -0.78 4.78 4.06
C ARG A 41 0.56 4.45 4.72
N TYR A 42 1.29 3.48 4.16
CA TYR A 42 2.63 3.13 4.60
C TYR A 42 3.61 4.31 4.47
N ALA A 43 3.62 5.00 3.33
CA ALA A 43 4.46 6.19 3.12
C ALA A 43 4.19 7.28 4.17
N ILE A 44 2.93 7.56 4.50
CA ILE A 44 2.58 8.54 5.55
C ILE A 44 3.07 8.07 6.93
N ALA A 45 2.95 6.78 7.25
CA ALA A 45 3.47 6.23 8.51
C ALA A 45 5.00 6.35 8.59
N ARG A 46 5.72 6.10 7.49
CA ARG A 46 7.18 6.31 7.40
C ARG A 46 7.58 7.78 7.49
N ALA A 47 6.80 8.68 6.89
CA ALA A 47 7.02 10.12 7.01
C ALA A 47 6.89 10.60 8.47
N THR A 48 6.02 9.97 9.26
CA THR A 48 5.83 10.31 10.69
C THR A 48 7.08 10.02 11.51
N VAL A 49 7.84 8.97 11.16
CA VAL A 49 9.14 8.65 11.77
C VAL A 49 10.32 9.32 11.03
N ARG A 50 10.05 10.28 10.15
CA ARG A 50 11.04 11.02 9.32
C ARG A 50 11.95 10.15 8.45
N ASP A 51 11.46 8.99 8.02
CA ASP A 51 12.18 8.16 7.05
C ASP A 51 11.87 8.61 5.62
N SER A 52 12.53 9.68 5.18
CA SER A 52 12.36 10.25 3.84
C SER A 52 12.79 9.28 2.73
N ALA A 53 13.79 8.42 2.98
CA ALA A 53 14.26 7.43 2.03
C ALA A 53 13.19 6.37 1.73
N ALA A 54 12.49 5.86 2.75
CA ALA A 54 11.40 4.91 2.53
C ALA A 54 10.22 5.54 1.78
N VAL A 55 9.90 6.81 2.05
CA VAL A 55 8.85 7.54 1.32
C VAL A 55 9.23 7.72 -0.15
N GLN A 56 10.49 8.07 -0.43
CA GLN A 56 11.02 8.20 -1.80
C GLN A 56 10.90 6.87 -2.55
N LEU A 57 11.29 5.75 -1.93
CA LEU A 57 11.17 4.42 -2.52
C LEU A 57 9.72 4.07 -2.87
N CYS A 58 8.77 4.42 -1.98
CA CYS A 58 7.34 4.22 -2.23
C CYS A 58 6.85 5.05 -3.43
N ARG A 59 7.26 6.33 -3.49
CA ARG A 59 6.93 7.23 -4.60
C ARG A 59 7.43 6.68 -5.93
N ASP A 60 8.69 6.25 -5.98
CA ASP A 60 9.31 5.75 -7.22
C ASP A 60 8.68 4.44 -7.69
N LEU A 61 8.26 3.57 -6.76
CA LEU A 61 7.50 2.37 -7.09
C LEU A 61 6.13 2.71 -7.71
N VAL A 62 5.40 3.68 -7.16
CA VAL A 62 4.10 4.11 -7.71
C VAL A 62 4.28 4.75 -9.09
N ASP A 63 5.32 5.56 -9.28
CA ASP A 63 5.65 6.19 -10.56
C ASP A 63 5.97 5.14 -11.63
N ALA A 64 6.82 4.16 -11.29
CA ALA A 64 7.13 3.04 -12.16
C ALA A 64 5.89 2.22 -12.52
N LEU A 65 4.99 1.96 -11.56
CA LEU A 65 3.71 1.30 -11.81
C LEU A 65 2.85 2.12 -12.77
N MET A 66 2.71 3.43 -12.55
CA MET A 66 1.95 4.30 -13.45
C MET A 66 2.49 4.25 -14.89
N GLY A 67 3.82 4.25 -15.05
CA GLY A 67 4.50 4.07 -16.33
C GLY A 67 4.19 2.73 -17.02
N ARG A 68 4.06 1.64 -16.26
CA ARG A 68 3.65 0.33 -16.80
C ARG A 68 2.17 0.29 -17.17
N PHE A 69 1.31 0.91 -16.37
CA PHE A 69 -0.12 0.95 -16.63
C PHE A 69 -0.51 1.74 -17.88
N LEU A 70 0.30 2.72 -18.30
CA LEU A 70 0.14 3.42 -19.58
C LEU A 70 0.25 2.50 -20.80
N GLN A 71 0.96 1.37 -20.69
CA GLN A 71 1.11 0.40 -21.78
C GLN A 71 -0.11 -0.51 -21.92
N PHE A 72 -1.01 -0.53 -20.93
CA PHE A 72 -2.22 -1.33 -20.97
C PHE A 72 -3.39 -0.50 -21.53
N ASP A 73 -4.06 -1.02 -22.56
CA ASP A 73 -5.29 -0.41 -23.08
C ASP A 73 -6.47 -0.74 -22.15
N LEU A 74 -6.65 0.10 -21.13
CA LEU A 74 -7.78 0.04 -20.20
C LEU A 74 -9.04 0.57 -20.89
N ARG A 75 -9.65 -0.25 -21.75
CA ARG A 75 -10.93 0.03 -22.43
C ARG A 75 -12.08 0.02 -21.41
N ASN A 76 -12.16 1.11 -20.65
CA ASN A 76 -13.24 1.60 -19.78
C ASN A 76 -13.87 0.58 -18.80
N GLY A 77 -13.63 0.83 -17.51
CA GLY A 77 -14.24 0.08 -16.41
C GLY A 77 -13.83 0.65 -15.04
N SER A 78 -14.19 -0.04 -13.96
CA SER A 78 -13.78 0.30 -12.58
C SER A 78 -12.26 0.46 -12.43
N LEU A 79 -11.48 -0.28 -13.22
CA LEU A 79 -10.03 -0.24 -13.23
C LEU A 79 -9.46 1.11 -13.68
N ARG A 80 -10.14 1.80 -14.61
CA ARG A 80 -9.72 3.14 -15.06
C ARG A 80 -9.90 4.19 -13.96
N LYS A 81 -10.99 4.11 -13.19
CA LYS A 81 -11.20 4.99 -12.03
C LYS A 81 -10.10 4.80 -10.98
N LYS A 82 -9.71 3.55 -10.73
CA LYS A 82 -8.59 3.22 -9.83
C LYS A 82 -7.27 3.72 -10.39
N TYR A 83 -7.01 3.54 -11.69
CA TYR A 83 -5.81 4.08 -12.33
C TYR A 83 -5.75 5.60 -12.23
N ASP A 84 -6.84 6.30 -12.51
CA ASP A 84 -6.92 7.76 -12.37
C ASP A 84 -6.70 8.22 -10.91
N SER A 85 -6.90 7.35 -9.92
CA SER A 85 -6.60 7.64 -8.51
C SER A 85 -5.10 7.65 -8.19
N LEU A 86 -4.27 6.96 -8.98
CA LEU A 86 -2.81 6.91 -8.77
C LEU A 86 -2.18 8.29 -8.92
N LYS A 87 -2.64 9.13 -9.86
CA LYS A 87 -2.10 10.49 -10.04
C LYS A 87 -2.22 11.35 -8.78
N TYR A 88 -3.31 11.19 -8.04
CA TYR A 88 -3.52 11.91 -6.78
C TYR A 88 -2.67 11.32 -5.66
N THR A 89 -2.52 10.00 -5.65
CA THR A 89 -1.64 9.30 -4.69
C THR A 89 -0.18 9.72 -4.87
N LEU A 90 0.31 9.74 -6.11
CA LEU A 90 1.67 10.17 -6.44
C LEU A 90 1.90 11.62 -6.02
N LYS A 91 0.99 12.53 -6.40
CA LYS A 91 1.05 13.94 -5.98
C LYS A 91 1.05 14.12 -4.47
N LYS A 92 0.34 13.26 -3.73
CA LYS A 92 0.32 13.29 -2.27
C LYS A 92 1.67 12.86 -1.69
N MET A 93 2.27 11.78 -2.20
CA MET A 93 3.60 11.32 -1.78
C MET A 93 4.68 12.38 -2.07
N GLU A 94 4.63 13.03 -3.23
CA GLU A 94 5.53 14.14 -3.58
C GLU A 94 5.35 15.34 -2.64
N GLY A 95 4.10 15.67 -2.29
CA GLY A 95 3.80 16.70 -1.29
C GLY A 95 4.38 16.35 0.08
N THR A 96 4.24 15.11 0.54
CA THR A 96 4.82 14.65 1.81
C THR A 96 6.35 14.72 1.79
N LEU A 97 7.01 14.33 0.70
CA LEU A 97 8.46 14.47 0.55
C LEU A 97 8.92 15.92 0.58
N TYR A 98 8.16 16.81 -0.08
CA TYR A 98 8.42 18.24 -0.05
C TYR A 98 8.31 18.82 1.36
N GLU A 99 7.26 18.46 2.11
CA GLU A 99 7.09 18.88 3.51
C GLU A 99 8.21 18.36 4.42
N LEU A 100 8.65 17.11 4.22
CA LEU A 100 9.81 16.54 4.94
C LEU A 100 11.09 17.32 4.64
N ALA A 101 11.39 17.56 3.36
CA ALA A 101 12.58 18.29 2.94
C ALA A 101 12.58 19.74 3.45
N LEU A 102 11.43 20.40 3.44
CA LEU A 102 11.26 21.73 4.02
C LEU A 102 11.52 21.74 5.54
N THR A 103 10.96 20.78 6.26
CA THR A 103 11.12 20.68 7.72
C THR A 103 12.57 20.41 8.12
N GLU A 104 13.27 19.57 7.35
CA GLU A 104 14.71 19.35 7.51
C GLU A 104 15.52 20.63 7.24
N GLY A 105 15.23 21.33 6.13
CA GLY A 105 15.90 22.58 5.77
C GLY A 105 15.67 23.73 6.76
N MET A 106 14.51 23.74 7.44
CA MET A 106 14.19 24.71 8.51
C MET A 106 14.80 24.34 9.87
N GLY A 107 15.49 23.21 9.99
CA GLY A 107 16.20 22.83 11.22
C GLY A 107 15.29 22.42 12.39
N LEU A 108 14.02 22.08 12.14
CA LEU A 108 13.12 21.53 13.16
C LEU A 108 13.48 20.07 13.47
N LYS A 109 14.62 19.86 14.12
CA LYS A 109 14.96 18.58 14.76
C LYS A 109 14.19 18.47 16.07
N ILE A 110 12.94 18.06 15.99
CA ILE A 110 12.23 17.57 17.18
C ILE A 110 12.82 16.19 17.47
N SER A 111 13.77 16.13 18.40
CA SER A 111 14.36 14.90 18.92
C SER A 111 13.28 14.10 19.65
N SER A 112 12.73 13.09 18.98
CA SER A 112 11.77 12.16 19.55
C SER A 112 12.45 11.09 20.42
N GLU A 113 13.32 11.52 21.34
CA GLU A 113 13.93 10.64 22.36
C GLU A 113 13.08 10.55 23.64
N ALA A 114 12.06 11.40 23.80
CA ALA A 114 11.28 11.50 25.04
C ALA A 114 10.12 10.49 25.19
N ALA A 115 9.93 9.55 24.26
CA ALA A 115 8.75 8.66 24.25
C ALA A 115 9.04 7.19 24.59
N MET A 116 10.19 6.88 25.21
CA MET A 116 10.42 5.59 25.87
C MET A 116 10.85 5.83 27.32
N GLY A 117 9.93 6.36 28.14
CA GLY A 117 10.06 6.31 29.58
C GLY A 117 9.79 4.89 30.07
N GLU A 118 10.78 4.30 30.73
CA GLU A 118 10.62 3.10 31.55
C GLU A 118 9.36 3.19 32.44
N PRO A 119 8.61 2.10 32.64
CA PRO A 119 7.58 2.08 33.66
C PRO A 119 8.24 2.21 35.05
N PRO A 120 7.73 3.09 35.94
CA PRO A 120 8.25 3.18 37.30
C PRO A 120 7.97 1.86 38.03
N THR A 121 9.03 1.09 38.25
CA THR A 121 8.99 -0.10 39.09
C THR A 121 9.10 0.36 40.54
N GLY A 122 8.04 0.99 41.05
CA GLY A 122 7.92 1.41 42.44
C GLY A 122 7.41 0.26 43.29
N ALA A 123 8.32 -0.58 43.78
CA ALA A 123 8.06 -1.42 44.95
C ALA A 123 8.09 -0.50 46.18
N GLY A 124 6.92 0.00 46.58
CA GLY A 124 6.72 0.62 47.88
C GLY A 124 6.40 -0.48 48.90
N GLU A 125 7.36 -0.78 49.76
CA GLU A 125 7.17 -1.56 50.98
C GLU A 125 6.08 -0.91 51.82
N VAL A 126 4.98 -1.62 52.07
CA VAL A 126 3.98 -1.24 53.07
C VAL A 126 4.41 -1.88 54.37
N GLU A 127 5.07 -1.11 55.24
CA GLU A 127 5.26 -1.47 56.64
C GLU A 127 3.87 -1.61 57.29
N ARG A 128 3.50 -2.85 57.59
CA ARG A 128 2.34 -3.21 58.39
C ARG A 128 2.76 -3.09 59.85
N GLY A 129 2.41 -1.96 60.49
CA GLY A 129 2.47 -1.83 61.94
C GLY A 129 1.59 -2.91 62.57
N GLU A 130 2.19 -3.74 63.42
CA GLU A 130 1.49 -4.65 64.31
C GLU A 130 0.88 -3.81 65.45
N GLU A 131 -0.45 -3.74 65.48
CA GLU A 131 -1.20 -3.16 66.58
C GLU A 131 -1.38 -4.27 67.63
N GLU A 132 -0.66 -4.12 68.75
CA GLU A 132 -0.83 -4.93 69.95
C GLU A 132 -2.23 -4.69 70.53
N ASP A 133 -3.06 -5.73 70.56
CA ASP A 133 -4.24 -5.78 71.42
C ASP A 133 -4.31 -7.17 72.09
N MET A 134 -4.20 -7.13 73.42
CA MET A 134 -4.35 -8.18 74.45
C MET A 134 -3.12 -9.00 74.88
#